data_AF-A0A2I0NQZ4-F1
#
_entry.id   AF-A0A2I0NQZ4-F1
#
_cell.length_a   1.000
_cell.length_b   1.000
_cell.length_c   1.000
_cell.angle_alpha   90.00
_cell.angle_beta   90.00
_cell.angle_gamma   90.00
#
_symmetry.space_group_name_H-M   'P 1'
#
loop_
_entity.id
_entity.type
_entity.pdbx_description
1 polymer ?
#
loop_
_entity_poly.entity_id
_entity_poly.type
_entity_poly.pdbx_seq_one_letter_code
_entity_poly.pdbx_strand_id
1 'polypeptide(L)'
;MSVRRLAGIAAALVIAAWVCGTVAAQQTGINEIGMVTAGESITIGGTTNLAPGNRLLVEVTPVGFGPGNAPVQGGTAGTAVVEEGNNTANTWSFEVDTTGFEPGEYSVTVEWVEGDAAASTIFTIAEAAAATPTPTVTPAATTPSTTMATTPTPTAAGPALPVAAALAAGLAGYLMRGR
;
A
#
# COMPACT_ATOMS: atom_id res chain seq x y z
N MET A 1 0.51 -1.95 -79.58
CA MET A 1 0.75 -1.36 -78.24
C MET A 1 1.58 -2.34 -77.44
N SER A 2 2.81 -1.96 -77.10
CA SER A 2 3.87 -2.85 -76.64
C SER A 2 3.68 -3.29 -75.19
N VAL A 3 3.82 -4.61 -74.96
CA VAL A 3 3.78 -5.30 -73.65
C VAL A 3 4.63 -4.60 -72.57
N ARG A 4 5.69 -3.89 -72.99
CA ARG A 4 6.56 -3.07 -72.13
C ARG A 4 5.86 -1.89 -71.45
N ARG A 5 4.83 -1.29 -72.06
CA ARG A 5 4.03 -0.21 -71.45
C ARG A 5 3.01 -0.74 -70.43
N LEU A 6 2.48 -1.94 -70.67
CA LEU A 6 1.54 -2.60 -69.74
C LEU A 6 2.27 -3.13 -68.49
N ALA A 7 3.48 -3.67 -68.66
CA ALA A 7 4.31 -4.12 -67.53
C ALA A 7 4.72 -2.97 -66.59
N GLY A 8 5.00 -1.78 -67.14
CA GLY A 8 5.34 -0.60 -66.33
C GLY A 8 4.15 -0.08 -65.50
N ILE A 9 2.94 -0.13 -66.04
CA ILE A 9 1.72 0.29 -65.34
C ILE A 9 1.30 -0.74 -64.27
N ALA A 10 1.44 -2.03 -64.57
CA ALA A 10 1.19 -3.10 -63.61
C ALA A 10 2.19 -3.05 -62.42
N ALA A 11 3.47 -2.75 -62.68
CA ALA A 11 4.46 -2.57 -61.62
C ALA A 11 4.16 -1.35 -60.74
N ALA A 12 3.67 -0.25 -61.31
CA ALA A 12 3.30 0.95 -60.55
C ALA A 12 2.07 0.74 -59.65
N LEU A 13 1.09 -0.06 -60.07
CA LEU A 13 -0.11 -0.36 -59.27
C LEU A 13 0.16 -1.33 -58.11
N VAL A 14 1.16 -2.21 -58.22
CA VAL A 14 1.55 -3.12 -57.12
C VAL A 14 2.33 -2.38 -56.02
N ILE A 15 3.05 -1.30 -56.34
CA ILE A 15 3.77 -0.49 -55.35
C ILE A 15 2.82 0.44 -54.57
N ALA A 16 1.70 0.88 -55.15
CA ALA A 16 0.72 1.75 -54.49
C ALA A 16 -0.17 1.03 -53.45
N ALA A 17 -0.23 -0.31 -53.47
CA ALA A 17 -1.10 -1.10 -52.59
C ALA A 17 -0.43 -1.57 -51.29
N TRP A 18 0.84 -1.23 -51.04
CA TRP A 18 1.63 -1.80 -49.93
C TRP A 18 1.93 -0.85 -48.77
N VAL A 19 1.42 0.37 -48.79
CA VAL A 19 1.52 1.30 -47.65
C VAL A 19 0.16 1.44 -46.98
N CYS A 20 -0.38 0.33 -46.49
CA CYS A 20 -1.32 0.40 -45.37
C CYS A 20 -0.45 0.46 -44.11
N GLY A 21 -0.06 1.67 -43.71
CA GLY A 21 0.63 1.86 -42.44
C GLY A 21 -0.29 1.43 -41.32
N THR A 22 0.07 0.38 -40.59
CA THR A 22 -0.58 0.05 -39.32
C THR A 22 -0.23 1.15 -38.32
N VAL A 23 -1.10 2.14 -38.19
CA VAL A 23 -1.06 3.00 -37.00
C VAL A 23 -1.49 2.11 -35.84
N ALA A 24 -0.69 2.02 -34.78
CA ALA A 24 -1.17 1.39 -33.56
C ALA A 24 -2.39 2.20 -33.08
N ALA A 25 -3.53 1.54 -32.85
CA ALA A 25 -4.68 2.20 -32.26
C ALA A 25 -4.28 2.79 -30.89
N GLN A 26 -4.84 3.93 -30.51
CA GLN A 26 -4.59 4.50 -29.18
C GLN A 26 -5.23 3.61 -28.12
N GLN A 27 -4.45 3.25 -27.11
CA GLN A 27 -4.82 2.26 -26.11
C GLN A 27 -4.40 2.72 -24.72
N THR A 28 -5.29 2.49 -23.77
CA THR A 28 -5.02 2.63 -22.34
C THR A 28 -5.55 1.37 -21.64
N GLY A 29 -4.90 0.98 -20.55
CA GLY A 29 -5.28 -0.16 -19.73
C GLY A 29 -5.12 0.17 -18.26
N ILE A 30 -5.86 -0.54 -17.41
CA ILE A 30 -5.81 -0.42 -15.96
C ILE A 30 -5.23 -1.73 -15.42
N ASN A 31 -4.28 -1.65 -14.50
CA ASN A 31 -3.75 -2.82 -13.82
C ASN A 31 -4.79 -3.41 -12.86
N GLU A 32 -4.61 -4.66 -12.47
CA GLU A 32 -5.46 -5.27 -11.45
C GLU A 32 -5.34 -4.51 -10.11
N ILE A 33 -6.47 -4.11 -9.53
CA ILE A 33 -6.55 -3.36 -8.26
C ILE A 33 -6.80 -4.31 -7.09
N GLY A 34 -7.65 -5.31 -7.28
CA GLY A 34 -7.99 -6.30 -6.25
C GLY A 34 -8.97 -5.79 -5.18
N MET A 35 -8.76 -6.23 -3.93
CA MET A 35 -9.56 -5.82 -2.77
C MET A 35 -8.83 -4.73 -1.98
N VAL A 36 -9.55 -3.67 -1.63
CA VAL A 36 -9.03 -2.48 -0.95
C VAL A 36 -9.73 -2.33 0.39
N THR A 37 -9.04 -1.86 1.43
CA THR A 37 -9.66 -1.58 2.73
C THR A 37 -10.19 -0.15 2.76
N ALA A 38 -11.42 0.06 3.24
CA ALA A 38 -11.98 1.40 3.38
C ALA A 38 -11.09 2.31 4.28
N GLY A 39 -10.89 3.56 3.87
CA GLY A 39 -10.07 4.53 4.61
C GLY A 39 -8.56 4.45 4.36
N GLU A 40 -8.13 3.69 3.34
CA GLU A 40 -6.74 3.64 2.88
C GLU A 40 -6.53 4.53 1.64
N SER A 41 -5.31 5.03 1.46
CA SER A 41 -4.88 5.66 0.21
C SER A 41 -4.22 4.61 -0.69
N ILE A 42 -4.79 4.39 -1.88
CA ILE A 42 -4.25 3.44 -2.86
C ILE A 42 -3.73 4.18 -4.10
N THR A 43 -2.85 3.52 -4.85
CA THR A 43 -2.41 3.98 -6.17
C THR A 43 -3.00 3.07 -7.24
N ILE A 44 -3.88 3.63 -8.06
CA ILE A 44 -4.37 2.97 -9.27
C ILE A 44 -3.42 3.33 -10.41
N GLY A 45 -3.00 2.34 -11.19
CA GLY A 45 -2.12 2.60 -12.33
C GLY A 45 -2.38 1.68 -13.49
N GLY A 46 -1.71 1.96 -14.59
CA GLY A 46 -1.94 1.25 -15.83
C GLY A 46 -0.85 1.49 -16.87
N THR A 47 -1.05 0.89 -18.04
CA THR A 47 -0.16 1.05 -19.19
C THR A 47 -0.90 1.64 -20.38
N THR A 48 -0.19 2.39 -21.21
CA THR A 48 -0.74 3.05 -22.38
C THR A 48 0.31 3.21 -23.46
N ASN A 49 -0.12 3.37 -24.72
CA ASN A 49 0.75 3.76 -25.82
C ASN A 49 0.68 5.27 -26.15
N LEU A 50 -0.06 6.04 -25.35
CA LEU A 50 -0.13 7.50 -25.47
C LEU A 50 1.21 8.13 -25.10
N ALA A 51 1.55 9.26 -25.71
CA ALA A 51 2.81 9.95 -25.46
C ALA A 51 2.88 10.50 -24.01
N PRO A 52 4.08 10.55 -23.39
CA PRO A 52 4.25 11.20 -22.11
C PRO A 52 3.79 12.67 -22.13
N GLY A 53 3.16 13.11 -21.04
CA GLY A 53 2.55 14.44 -20.91
C GLY A 53 1.08 14.52 -21.31
N ASN A 54 0.53 13.48 -21.95
CA ASN A 54 -0.91 13.37 -22.19
C ASN A 54 -1.67 13.19 -20.87
N ARG A 55 -2.95 13.60 -20.86
CA ARG A 55 -3.77 13.61 -19.64
C ARG A 55 -4.89 12.58 -19.73
N LEU A 56 -5.03 11.80 -18.68
CA LEU A 56 -6.09 10.82 -18.52
C LEU A 56 -7.06 11.29 -17.44
N LEU A 57 -8.35 11.37 -17.77
CA LEU A 57 -9.41 11.53 -16.77
C LEU A 57 -9.62 10.18 -16.10
N VAL A 58 -9.48 10.15 -14.78
CA VAL A 58 -9.73 8.96 -13.96
C VAL A 58 -10.94 9.25 -13.09
N GLU A 59 -11.96 8.40 -13.18
CA GLU A 59 -13.17 8.49 -12.40
C GLU A 59 -13.37 7.18 -11.64
N VAL A 60 -13.58 7.28 -10.33
CA VAL A 60 -13.90 6.17 -9.43
C VAL A 60 -15.30 6.42 -8.90
N THR A 61 -16.24 5.55 -9.26
CA THR A 61 -17.65 5.72 -8.93
C THR A 61 -18.21 4.43 -8.33
N PRO A 62 -18.99 4.49 -7.24
CA PRO A 62 -19.63 3.31 -6.67
C PRO A 62 -20.58 2.67 -7.67
N VAL A 63 -20.59 1.33 -7.74
CA VAL A 63 -21.55 0.55 -8.53
C VAL A 63 -22.87 0.49 -7.74
N GLY A 64 -23.49 1.66 -7.57
CA GLY A 64 -24.63 1.87 -6.68
C GLY A 64 -26.01 1.56 -7.27
N PHE A 65 -26.08 1.01 -8.49
CA PHE A 65 -27.36 0.81 -9.17
C PHE A 65 -27.53 -0.64 -9.64
N GLY A 66 -28.14 -1.46 -8.79
CA GLY A 66 -28.59 -2.81 -9.12
C GLY A 66 -29.71 -3.26 -8.16
N PRO A 67 -30.67 -4.09 -8.61
CA PRO A 67 -31.73 -4.59 -7.74
C PRO A 67 -31.13 -5.41 -6.59
N GLY A 68 -31.31 -4.93 -5.35
CA GLY A 68 -30.81 -5.58 -4.13
C GLY A 68 -29.56 -4.95 -3.51
N ASN A 69 -28.92 -3.99 -4.19
CA ASN A 69 -27.77 -3.27 -3.64
C ASN A 69 -28.24 -1.96 -2.98
N ALA A 70 -27.74 -1.68 -1.78
CA ALA A 70 -27.91 -0.38 -1.16
C ALA A 70 -27.11 0.67 -1.96
N PRO A 71 -27.59 1.92 -2.06
CA PRO A 71 -26.78 2.98 -2.64
C PRO A 71 -25.53 3.17 -1.78
N VAL A 72 -24.37 2.93 -2.38
CA VAL A 72 -23.05 3.12 -1.75
C VAL A 72 -22.61 4.55 -2.06
N GLN A 73 -22.22 5.31 -1.03
CA GLN A 73 -21.68 6.66 -1.15
C GLN A 73 -20.16 6.61 -1.31
N GLY A 74 -19.63 7.60 -2.03
CA GLY A 74 -18.20 7.78 -2.25
C GLY A 74 -17.85 7.95 -3.72
N GLY A 75 -16.57 7.83 -4.02
CA GLY A 75 -16.02 8.08 -5.34
C GLY A 75 -15.13 9.30 -5.38
N THR A 76 -14.28 9.36 -6.40
CA THR A 76 -13.35 10.46 -6.64
C THR A 76 -13.06 10.55 -8.12
N ALA A 77 -12.73 11.75 -8.60
CA ALA A 77 -12.32 11.94 -9.97
C ALA A 77 -11.12 12.88 -10.02
N GLY A 78 -10.27 12.69 -11.01
CA GLY A 78 -9.10 13.55 -11.20
C GLY A 78 -8.40 13.27 -12.51
N THR A 79 -7.20 13.84 -12.66
CA THR A 79 -6.41 13.70 -13.87
C THR A 79 -5.07 13.04 -13.53
N ALA A 80 -4.74 11.98 -14.26
CA ALA A 80 -3.41 11.38 -14.26
C ALA A 80 -2.63 11.86 -15.49
N VAL A 81 -1.32 12.00 -15.35
CA VAL A 81 -0.43 12.33 -16.47
C VAL A 81 0.26 11.05 -16.92
N VAL A 82 0.37 10.87 -18.23
CA VAL A 82 1.14 9.77 -18.81
C VAL A 82 2.62 10.06 -18.62
N GLU A 83 3.32 9.11 -18.03
CA GLU A 83 4.76 9.13 -17.80
C GLU A 83 5.47 8.14 -18.73
N GLU A 84 6.74 8.40 -18.99
CA GLU A 84 7.58 7.47 -19.74
C GLU A 84 7.70 6.16 -18.96
N GLY A 85 7.29 5.07 -19.60
CA GLY A 85 7.35 3.74 -19.01
C GLY A 85 8.57 2.97 -19.50
N ASN A 86 8.39 1.69 -19.81
CA ASN A 86 9.46 0.88 -20.40
C ASN A 86 9.45 0.97 -21.93
N ASN A 87 10.40 0.30 -22.59
CA ASN A 87 10.51 0.29 -24.06
C ASN A 87 9.26 -0.26 -24.80
N THR A 88 8.25 -0.77 -24.09
CA THR A 88 7.05 -1.39 -24.67
C THR A 88 5.78 -0.57 -24.40
N ALA A 89 5.67 0.12 -23.27
CA ALA A 89 4.51 0.94 -22.94
C ALA A 89 4.84 2.05 -21.95
N ASN A 90 4.12 3.15 -22.07
CA ASN A 90 4.09 4.24 -21.09
C ASN A 90 3.18 3.89 -19.92
N THR A 91 3.35 4.59 -18.80
CA THR A 91 2.63 4.31 -17.56
C THR A 91 1.88 5.52 -17.07
N TRP A 92 0.90 5.31 -16.22
CA TRP A 92 0.20 6.38 -15.52
C TRP A 92 -0.21 5.87 -14.13
N SER A 93 -0.37 6.81 -13.19
CA SER A 93 -0.80 6.52 -11.83
C SER A 93 -1.71 7.61 -11.30
N PHE A 94 -2.67 7.22 -10.47
CA PHE A 94 -3.63 8.09 -9.82
C PHE A 94 -3.80 7.65 -8.36
N GLU A 95 -3.58 8.57 -7.42
CA GLU A 95 -3.80 8.32 -6.00
C GLU A 95 -5.28 8.50 -5.65
N VAL A 96 -5.83 7.52 -4.94
CA VAL A 96 -7.21 7.50 -4.48
C VAL A 96 -7.21 7.38 -2.98
N ASP A 97 -7.73 8.41 -2.32
CA ASP A 97 -8.06 8.38 -0.90
C ASP A 97 -9.47 7.81 -0.73
N THR A 98 -9.55 6.60 -0.15
CA THR A 98 -10.84 5.95 0.13
C THR A 98 -11.44 6.36 1.47
N THR A 99 -10.93 7.42 2.10
CA THR A 99 -11.53 8.01 3.31
C THR A 99 -12.97 8.43 3.05
N GLY A 100 -13.90 7.81 3.77
CA GLY A 100 -15.34 8.06 3.62
C GLY A 100 -16.03 7.25 2.53
N PHE A 101 -15.31 6.34 1.86
CA PHE A 101 -15.93 5.39 0.94
C PHE A 101 -16.60 4.27 1.75
N GLU A 102 -17.84 3.94 1.39
CA GLU A 102 -18.56 2.83 2.01
C GLU A 102 -18.09 1.48 1.43
N PRO A 103 -18.09 0.38 2.19
CA PRO A 103 -17.77 -0.93 1.66
C PRO A 103 -18.71 -1.32 0.52
N GLY A 104 -18.16 -1.82 -0.58
CA GLY A 104 -18.94 -2.11 -1.78
C GLY A 104 -18.11 -2.27 -3.04
N GLU A 105 -18.79 -2.34 -4.18
CA GLU A 105 -18.17 -2.44 -5.49
C GLU A 105 -18.02 -1.05 -6.12
N TYR A 106 -16.85 -0.79 -6.70
CA TYR A 106 -16.50 0.47 -7.33
C TYR A 106 -16.00 0.23 -8.77
N SER A 107 -16.45 1.07 -9.69
CA SER A 107 -15.99 1.09 -11.07
C SER A 107 -14.95 2.20 -11.22
N VAL A 108 -13.83 1.87 -11.85
CA VAL A 108 -12.83 2.84 -12.28
C VAL A 108 -12.92 2.96 -13.78
N THR A 109 -13.06 4.18 -14.27
CA THR A 109 -13.04 4.52 -15.69
C THR A 109 -11.86 5.44 -15.94
N VAL A 110 -11.13 5.18 -17.02
CA VAL A 110 -9.99 5.98 -17.44
C VAL A 110 -10.18 6.35 -18.90
N GLU A 111 -10.17 7.64 -19.20
CA GLU A 111 -10.40 8.18 -20.53
C GLU A 111 -9.30 9.17 -20.90
N TRP A 112 -8.82 9.09 -22.13
CA TRP A 112 -7.90 10.09 -22.65
C TRP A 112 -8.64 11.37 -23.01
N VAL A 113 -8.18 12.50 -22.48
CA VAL A 113 -8.89 13.79 -22.62
C VAL A 113 -8.92 14.28 -24.07
N GLU A 114 -7.90 13.95 -24.86
CA GLU A 114 -7.75 14.45 -26.23
C GLU A 114 -8.12 13.44 -27.33
N GLY A 115 -8.73 12.29 -26.99
CA GLY A 115 -9.24 11.34 -27.99
C GLY A 115 -9.90 10.09 -27.39
N ASP A 116 -9.90 8.97 -28.12
CA ASP A 116 -10.86 7.87 -27.86
C ASP A 116 -10.32 6.70 -27.02
N ALA A 117 -9.12 6.82 -26.45
CA ALA A 117 -8.55 5.73 -25.65
C ALA A 117 -9.24 5.68 -24.27
N ALA A 118 -9.93 4.58 -23.99
CA ALA A 118 -10.62 4.37 -22.72
C ALA A 118 -10.42 2.96 -22.16
N ALA A 119 -10.50 2.83 -20.84
CA ALA A 119 -10.50 1.55 -20.13
C ALA A 119 -11.40 1.63 -18.90
N SER A 120 -11.96 0.50 -18.49
CA SER A 120 -12.71 0.39 -17.24
C SER A 120 -12.40 -0.91 -16.52
N THR A 121 -12.45 -0.87 -15.19
CA THR A 121 -12.32 -2.04 -14.33
C THR A 121 -13.16 -1.88 -13.07
N ILE A 122 -13.40 -2.98 -12.39
CA ILE A 122 -14.18 -3.03 -11.15
C ILE A 122 -13.28 -3.56 -10.03
N PHE A 123 -13.42 -2.98 -8.83
CA PHE A 123 -12.74 -3.44 -7.63
C PHE A 123 -13.66 -3.36 -6.42
N THR A 124 -13.29 -4.04 -5.34
CA THR A 124 -14.11 -4.14 -4.13
C THR A 124 -13.42 -3.43 -2.96
N ILE A 125 -14.17 -2.59 -2.26
CA ILE A 125 -13.78 -2.01 -1.00
C ILE A 125 -14.38 -2.83 0.15
N ALA A 126 -13.51 -3.38 0.99
CA ALA A 126 -13.86 -4.13 2.19
C ALA A 126 -13.93 -3.21 3.41
N GLU A 127 -14.68 -3.66 4.42
CA GLU A 127 -14.80 -2.96 5.70
C GLU A 127 -13.45 -2.91 6.42
N ALA A 128 -13.12 -1.73 6.96
CA ALA A 128 -11.95 -1.58 7.82
C ALA A 128 -12.17 -2.33 9.14
N ALA A 129 -11.26 -3.23 9.50
CA ALA A 129 -11.33 -3.89 10.79
C ALA A 129 -11.24 -2.85 11.91
N ALA A 130 -12.23 -2.84 12.80
CA ALA A 130 -12.22 -1.96 13.96
C ALA A 130 -10.95 -2.16 14.78
N ALA A 131 -10.20 -1.07 15.01
CA ALA A 131 -9.06 -1.11 15.92
C ALA A 131 -9.54 -1.58 17.30
N THR A 132 -9.06 -2.74 17.74
CA THR A 132 -9.27 -3.16 19.14
C THR A 132 -8.57 -2.13 20.01
N PRO A 133 -9.27 -1.46 20.96
CA PRO A 133 -8.61 -0.51 21.83
C PRO A 133 -7.53 -1.25 22.60
N THR A 134 -6.27 -0.84 22.42
CA THR A 134 -5.20 -1.30 23.30
C THR A 134 -5.55 -0.83 24.71
N PRO A 135 -5.61 -1.71 25.73
CA PRO A 135 -5.93 -1.27 27.08
C PRO A 135 -4.89 -0.23 27.51
N THR A 136 -5.36 0.98 27.81
CA THR A 136 -4.57 1.99 28.49
C THR A 136 -4.03 1.36 29.78
N VAL A 137 -2.71 1.14 29.84
CA VAL A 137 -2.05 0.74 31.08
C VAL A 137 -2.13 1.89 32.07
N THR A 138 -3.11 1.84 32.98
CA THR A 138 -3.16 2.69 34.17
C THR A 138 -1.87 2.45 34.97
N PRO A 139 -1.04 3.47 35.25
CA PRO A 139 0.11 3.31 36.14
C PRO A 139 -0.38 2.86 37.52
N ALA A 140 0.11 1.69 37.97
CA ALA A 140 -0.17 1.19 39.31
C ALA A 140 0.41 2.16 40.35
N ALA A 141 -0.45 2.69 41.23
CA ALA A 141 -0.01 3.46 42.38
C ALA A 141 0.86 2.58 43.29
N THR A 142 2.08 3.03 43.55
CA THR A 142 3.02 2.38 44.47
C THR A 142 2.55 2.62 45.91
N THR A 143 2.03 1.60 46.58
CA THR A 143 1.79 1.62 48.02
C THR A 143 3.06 1.18 48.76
N PRO A 144 3.59 1.97 49.72
CA PRO A 144 4.68 1.53 50.58
C PRO A 144 4.19 0.45 51.55
N SER A 145 4.89 -0.68 51.60
CA SER A 145 4.59 -1.78 52.51
C SER A 145 4.98 -1.42 53.95
N THR A 146 4.00 -1.39 54.86
CA THR A 146 4.24 -1.32 56.32
C THR A 146 4.47 -2.73 56.88
N THR A 147 5.72 -3.01 57.25
CA THR A 147 6.11 -4.22 58.00
C THR A 147 5.46 -4.21 59.39
N MET A 148 4.57 -5.14 59.66
CA MET A 148 4.04 -5.36 61.01
C MET A 148 5.09 -6.07 61.87
N ALA A 149 5.48 -5.40 62.96
CA ALA A 149 6.36 -5.94 64.00
C ALA A 149 5.65 -7.04 64.79
N THR A 150 6.32 -8.17 64.98
CA THR A 150 5.87 -9.25 65.88
C THR A 150 6.24 -8.92 67.33
N THR A 151 5.23 -8.92 68.19
CA THR A 151 5.35 -8.74 69.65
C THR A 151 6.11 -9.90 70.30
N PRO A 152 7.03 -9.66 71.26
CA PRO A 152 7.76 -10.71 71.97
C PRO A 152 6.97 -11.30 73.15
N THR A 153 7.03 -12.63 73.31
CA THR A 153 6.56 -13.35 74.51
C THR A 153 7.71 -13.45 75.54
N PRO A 154 7.49 -13.19 76.84
CA PRO A 154 8.57 -13.05 77.83
C PRO A 154 8.88 -14.30 78.69
N THR A 155 10.17 -14.40 79.07
CA THR A 155 10.73 -14.73 80.41
C THR A 155 11.21 -16.15 80.78
N ALA A 156 12.44 -16.14 81.33
CA ALA A 156 13.17 -17.05 82.26
C ALA A 156 13.99 -18.20 81.64
N ALA A 157 15.25 -18.46 82.00
CA ALA A 157 16.22 -17.87 82.94
C ALA A 157 17.63 -18.45 82.66
N GLY A 158 18.71 -17.69 82.96
CA GLY A 158 20.06 -18.24 83.13
C GLY A 158 21.22 -17.39 82.55
N PRO A 159 22.20 -16.93 83.36
CA PRO A 159 23.26 -16.01 82.93
C PRO A 159 24.61 -16.70 82.66
N ALA A 160 25.40 -16.16 81.73
CA ALA A 160 26.83 -15.80 81.88
C ALA A 160 27.55 -15.62 80.52
N LEU A 161 27.95 -14.36 80.26
CA LEU A 161 29.15 -13.81 79.59
C LEU A 161 30.29 -14.78 79.10
N PRO A 162 31.30 -14.32 78.31
CA PRO A 162 31.32 -13.44 77.12
C PRO A 162 32.42 -13.83 76.06
N VAL A 163 32.64 -12.96 75.04
CA VAL A 163 33.92 -12.65 74.34
C VAL A 163 34.40 -13.48 73.11
N ALA A 164 35.02 -12.71 72.18
CA ALA A 164 36.02 -13.01 71.12
C ALA A 164 35.52 -13.60 69.78
N ALA A 165 35.61 -12.88 68.65
CA ALA A 165 36.79 -12.50 67.85
C ALA A 165 37.41 -13.66 67.06
N ALA A 166 37.37 -13.58 65.72
CA ALA A 166 38.38 -14.14 64.83
C ALA A 166 38.25 -13.60 63.38
N LEU A 167 39.33 -12.95 62.94
CA LEU A 167 39.69 -12.61 61.56
C LEU A 167 40.07 -13.87 60.76
N ALA A 168 39.83 -13.88 59.45
CA ALA A 168 40.76 -14.48 58.48
C ALA A 168 40.49 -13.99 57.05
N ALA A 169 41.57 -13.68 56.33
CA ALA A 169 41.65 -13.07 55.01
C ALA A 169 42.01 -14.10 53.91
N GLY A 170 41.84 -13.70 52.64
CA GLY A 170 42.52 -14.28 51.48
C GLY A 170 41.76 -14.00 50.17
N LEU A 171 42.35 -13.80 48.99
CA LEU A 171 43.70 -13.43 48.54
C LEU A 171 43.51 -13.08 47.04
N ALA A 172 44.08 -11.98 46.55
CA ALA A 172 43.94 -11.52 45.17
C ALA A 172 44.88 -12.27 44.22
N GLY A 173 44.39 -12.54 43.00
CA GLY A 173 45.18 -13.02 41.86
C GLY A 173 45.00 -12.09 40.67
N TYR A 174 46.07 -11.39 40.31
CA TYR A 174 46.26 -10.46 39.20
C TYR A 174 47.10 -11.12 38.08
N LEU A 175 47.16 -10.48 36.90
CA LEU A 175 48.03 -10.68 35.71
C LEU A 175 47.35 -11.44 34.55
N MET A 176 47.42 -10.98 33.30
CA MET A 176 48.56 -10.30 32.64
C MET A 176 48.12 -9.45 31.43
N ARG A 177 48.80 -8.31 31.21
CA ARG A 177 48.76 -7.45 30.01
C ARG A 177 50.20 -7.25 29.53
N GLY A 178 50.39 -7.19 28.21
CA GLY A 178 51.61 -6.76 27.52
C GLY A 178 51.87 -7.67 26.33
N ARG A 179 51.78 -7.22 25.07
CA ARG A 179 52.42 -6.04 24.50
C ARG A 179 51.66 -5.54 23.28
#